data_AF-A0A3Q3AG98-F1
#
_entry.id   AF-A0A3Q3AG98-F1
#
_cell.length_a   1.000
_cell.length_b   1.000
_cell.length_c   1.000
_cell.angle_alpha   90.00
_cell.angle_beta   90.00
_cell.angle_gamma   90.00
#
_symmetry.space_group_name_H-M   'P 1'
#
loop_
_entity.id
_entity.type
_entity.pdbx_description
1 polymer ?
#
loop_
_entity_poly.entity_id
_entity_poly.type
_entity_poly.pdbx_seq_one_letter_code
_entity_poly.pdbx_strand_id
1 'polypeptide(L)'
;MDTLTTHLTQSSSVSIQRSSDEEEEVGEDQEAELKFVTLEHEEVTGPICDFSSLVGRCCHGNLKGYMLLCVCGVVVFTAAFLLAFAVFRGQYYCSQERGLEEDEQQKGQTNAPAEAGVGLYLGELREMMRKLLQDEDIHNIISRISRAAHPPGSSEGTDLASEILHHFRNLPMDHTWTESLYATLQFPDRTQRSSLKLVDAEGQISEQIPLNPLDYCPYSATGNYTGGLVYANYGRPEDFNWLKSVGVSVAGCVVVMRVGGGVSFAEKVWLAERNGAGGVLIYPDPADLPQDPRRLGLNSHTAVSEHVHLGSGDPFTPGFPSFNHSKFPPIPSSGLPLIPALPITATVAAKLLSQLSGPACPPSWRGRLPYVRCLLGPDLSSRHRVQMKVYNVMKPILLNNIFSSLVGRVEPDQYIILGAQRDSLGPGAVKSGVGTAILLELARSFSTMVKKGFSPRRSLLFVSWDAGDFGNVGATEWLEVCFFFN
;
A
#
# COMPACT_ATOMS: atom_id res chain seq x y z
N MET A 1 -40.68 -5.85 1.16
CA MET A 1 -40.77 -6.56 2.44
C MET A 1 -39.55 -7.46 2.55
N ASP A 2 -38.51 -6.81 3.09
CA ASP A 2 -37.53 -7.27 4.06
C ASP A 2 -36.58 -8.44 3.74
N THR A 3 -35.39 -7.99 3.34
CA THR A 3 -34.05 -8.47 3.67
C THR A 3 -33.88 -9.09 5.05
N LEU A 4 -32.97 -10.09 5.15
CA LEU A 4 -32.07 -10.28 6.28
C LEU A 4 -30.80 -10.99 5.80
N THR A 5 -29.75 -10.23 5.55
CA THR A 5 -28.37 -10.71 5.33
C THR A 5 -27.57 -10.33 6.57
N THR A 6 -27.13 -11.33 7.34
CA THR A 6 -26.31 -11.14 8.55
C THR A 6 -24.85 -10.90 8.15
N HIS A 7 -24.32 -9.72 8.49
CA HIS A 7 -22.89 -9.40 8.42
C HIS A 7 -22.24 -9.68 9.79
N LEU A 8 -21.23 -10.54 9.81
CA LEU A 8 -20.28 -10.66 10.91
C LEU A 8 -19.08 -9.77 10.58
N THR A 9 -18.89 -8.70 11.35
CA THR A 9 -17.70 -7.84 11.29
C THR A 9 -16.76 -8.22 12.42
N GLN A 10 -15.58 -8.73 12.09
CA GLN A 10 -14.44 -8.80 13.01
C GLN A 10 -13.41 -7.76 12.55
N SER A 11 -13.25 -6.68 13.30
CA SER A 11 -12.18 -5.70 13.12
C SER A 11 -11.13 -5.90 14.19
N SER A 12 -9.87 -6.10 13.80
CA SER A 12 -8.73 -5.90 14.69
C SER A 12 -8.04 -4.59 14.28
N SER A 13 -7.80 -3.70 15.24
CA SER A 13 -7.09 -2.44 15.04
C SER A 13 -5.87 -2.41 15.96
N VAL A 14 -4.71 -2.14 15.39
CA VAL A 14 -3.45 -1.88 16.12
C VAL A 14 -3.17 -0.39 16.04
N SER A 15 -3.14 0.28 17.20
CA SER A 15 -2.78 1.70 17.32
C SER A 15 -1.36 1.84 17.87
N ILE A 16 -0.50 2.54 17.15
CA ILE A 16 0.84 2.96 17.62
C ILE A 16 0.74 4.43 18.04
N GLN A 17 0.85 4.70 19.34
CA GLN A 17 1.05 6.05 19.87
C GLN A 17 2.55 6.34 19.96
N ARG A 18 2.99 7.45 19.36
CA ARG A 18 4.33 8.04 19.58
C ARG A 18 4.15 9.34 20.36
N SER A 19 4.58 9.35 21.62
CA SER A 19 4.74 10.57 22.40
C SER A 19 6.12 11.16 22.12
N SER A 20 6.15 12.43 21.74
CA SER A 20 7.33 13.30 21.76
C SER A 20 7.57 13.77 23.19
N ASP A 21 8.82 13.72 23.67
CA ASP A 21 9.41 14.73 24.57
C ASP A 21 10.94 14.61 24.54
N GLU A 22 11.60 15.76 24.63
CA GLU A 22 13.05 15.97 24.51
C GLU A 22 13.81 15.74 25.84
N GLU A 23 15.06 15.24 25.69
CA GLU A 23 16.27 15.34 26.53
C GLU A 23 16.23 15.17 28.08
N GLU A 24 16.86 14.09 28.57
CA GLU A 24 18.01 14.15 29.51
C GLU A 24 18.67 12.74 29.66
N GLU A 25 20.01 12.72 29.77
CA GLU A 25 20.83 11.52 29.99
C GLU A 25 20.67 10.94 31.40
N VAL A 26 20.70 9.60 31.54
CA VAL A 26 21.56 8.78 32.42
C VAL A 26 20.99 7.35 32.44
N GLY A 27 21.86 6.35 32.30
CA GLY A 27 21.48 4.94 32.13
C GLY A 27 21.17 4.18 33.42
N GLU A 28 20.31 3.16 33.29
CA GLU A 28 20.45 1.82 33.86
C GLU A 28 19.27 0.95 33.37
N ASP A 29 19.54 -0.35 33.17
CA ASP A 29 18.61 -1.37 32.68
C ASP A 29 17.34 -1.48 33.54
N GLN A 30 16.15 -1.41 32.92
CA GLN A 30 14.92 -1.91 33.53
C GLN A 30 14.05 -2.68 32.52
N GLU A 31 13.76 -3.92 32.93
CA GLU A 31 12.89 -4.91 32.33
C GLU A 31 11.42 -4.45 32.42
N ALA A 32 10.70 -4.36 31.30
CA ALA A 32 9.30 -3.90 31.28
C ALA A 32 8.32 -5.10 31.31
N GLU A 33 7.67 -5.30 32.46
CA GLU A 33 6.51 -6.18 32.63
C GLU A 33 5.23 -5.58 32.01
N LEU A 34 4.53 -6.37 31.19
CA LEU A 34 3.22 -6.04 30.61
C LEU A 34 2.09 -6.32 31.62
N LYS A 35 1.44 -5.27 32.12
CA LYS A 35 0.16 -5.36 32.86
C LYS A 35 -1.01 -4.97 31.97
N PHE A 36 -1.99 -5.87 31.85
CA PHE A 36 -3.28 -5.60 31.22
C PHE A 36 -4.21 -4.88 32.21
N VAL A 37 -4.75 -3.72 31.81
CA VAL A 37 -5.82 -3.02 32.54
C VAL A 37 -7.09 -3.09 31.69
N THR A 38 -8.15 -3.64 32.28
CA THR A 38 -9.50 -3.70 31.70
C THR A 38 -10.28 -2.47 32.15
N LEU A 39 -10.85 -1.71 31.20
CA LEU A 39 -11.82 -0.65 31.49
C LEU A 39 -13.22 -1.17 31.20
N GLU A 40 -14.04 -1.28 32.25
CA GLU A 40 -15.47 -1.53 32.17
C GLU A 40 -16.21 -0.25 31.75
N HIS A 41 -17.22 -0.36 30.88
CA HIS A 41 -18.22 0.68 30.70
C HIS A 41 -19.64 0.09 30.81
N GLU A 42 -20.45 0.79 31.61
CA GLU A 42 -21.80 0.47 32.06
C GLU A 42 -22.83 0.35 30.91
N GLU A 43 -23.70 -0.66 31.01
CA GLU A 43 -24.88 -0.86 30.17
C GLU A 43 -26.06 0.04 30.61
N VAL A 44 -26.70 0.72 29.66
CA VAL A 44 -28.03 1.31 29.82
C VAL A 44 -29.05 0.45 29.08
N THR A 45 -30.05 -0.03 29.80
CA THR A 45 -31.04 -1.05 29.41
C THR A 45 -32.26 -0.54 28.63
N GLY A 46 -32.69 -1.32 27.63
CA GLY A 46 -34.11 -1.53 27.25
C GLY A 46 -34.38 -1.65 25.73
N PRO A 47 -35.46 -2.34 25.28
CA PRO A 47 -36.09 -3.57 25.75
C PRO A 47 -35.85 -4.77 24.79
N ILE A 48 -35.92 -5.97 25.38
CA ILE A 48 -35.62 -7.28 24.79
C ILE A 48 -36.81 -7.84 24.01
N CYS A 49 -36.58 -8.37 22.80
CA CYS A 49 -37.47 -9.34 22.15
C CYS A 49 -36.90 -10.76 22.31
N ASP A 50 -37.74 -11.64 22.83
CA ASP A 50 -37.52 -13.05 23.18
C ASP A 50 -36.99 -13.93 22.04
N PHE A 51 -35.76 -14.44 22.19
CA PHE A 51 -35.23 -15.59 21.41
C PHE A 51 -35.39 -16.92 22.17
N SER A 52 -35.98 -16.88 23.37
CA SER A 52 -36.09 -18.03 24.28
C SER A 52 -37.14 -19.07 23.86
N SER A 53 -38.04 -18.75 22.92
CA SER A 53 -39.15 -19.62 22.54
C SER A 53 -38.92 -20.49 21.30
N LEU A 54 -37.79 -20.32 20.57
CA LEU A 54 -37.53 -21.07 19.33
C LEU A 54 -36.59 -22.29 19.48
N VAL A 55 -35.98 -22.49 20.65
CA VAL A 55 -35.08 -23.63 20.90
C VAL A 55 -35.78 -24.78 21.65
N GLY A 56 -37.04 -24.59 22.07
CA GLY A 56 -37.79 -25.54 22.90
C GLY A 56 -38.36 -26.79 22.21
N ARG A 57 -38.14 -27.00 20.90
CA ARG A 57 -38.69 -28.16 20.18
C ARG A 57 -37.76 -28.72 19.12
N CYS A 58 -36.66 -29.33 19.55
CA CYS A 58 -36.12 -30.53 18.89
C CYS A 58 -35.11 -31.24 19.79
N CYS A 59 -35.25 -32.56 19.89
CA CYS A 59 -34.26 -33.51 20.38
C CYS A 59 -34.10 -33.67 21.91
N HIS A 60 -35.17 -34.09 22.56
CA HIS A 60 -35.07 -34.96 23.74
C HIS A 60 -34.71 -36.38 23.27
N GLY A 61 -33.42 -36.75 23.31
CA GLY A 61 -32.97 -38.12 23.02
C GLY A 61 -31.46 -38.24 22.84
N ASN A 62 -30.78 -38.79 23.86
CA ASN A 62 -29.39 -39.28 23.85
C ASN A 62 -28.22 -38.27 23.85
N LEU A 63 -28.28 -37.25 24.71
CA LEU A 63 -27.13 -36.39 25.04
C LEU A 63 -25.92 -37.19 25.60
N LYS A 64 -26.18 -38.28 26.34
CA LYS A 64 -25.13 -39.17 26.88
C LYS A 64 -24.40 -39.97 25.81
N GLY A 65 -25.07 -40.31 24.70
CA GLY A 65 -24.45 -41.04 23.58
C GLY A 65 -23.51 -40.16 22.77
N TYR A 66 -23.88 -38.89 22.55
CA TYR A 66 -23.03 -37.91 21.86
C TYR A 66 -21.77 -37.57 22.67
N MET A 67 -21.90 -37.41 23.99
CA MET A 67 -20.73 -37.20 24.85
C MET A 67 -19.78 -38.40 24.84
N LEU A 68 -20.30 -39.64 24.83
CA LEU A 68 -19.48 -40.84 24.75
C LEU A 68 -18.76 -40.95 23.39
N LEU A 69 -19.43 -40.58 22.30
CA LEU A 69 -18.82 -40.55 20.96
C LEU A 69 -17.72 -39.50 20.84
N CYS A 70 -17.91 -38.30 21.41
CA CYS A 70 -16.87 -37.27 21.46
C CYS A 70 -15.66 -37.73 22.28
N VAL A 71 -15.87 -38.35 23.44
CA VAL A 71 -14.77 -38.86 24.27
C VAL A 71 -14.02 -39.99 23.56
N CYS A 72 -14.72 -40.94 22.93
CA CYS A 72 -14.09 -41.97 22.13
C CYS A 72 -13.28 -41.39 20.95
N GLY A 73 -13.80 -40.34 20.29
CA GLY A 73 -13.08 -39.64 19.23
C GLY A 73 -11.76 -39.02 19.70
N VAL A 74 -11.77 -38.37 20.87
CA VAL A 74 -10.55 -37.77 21.46
C VAL A 74 -9.54 -38.85 21.87
N VAL A 75 -9.99 -39.98 22.42
CA VAL A 75 -9.11 -41.10 22.79
C VAL A 75 -8.47 -41.75 21.56
N VAL A 76 -9.23 -41.95 20.48
CA VAL A 76 -8.69 -42.50 19.23
C VAL A 76 -7.70 -41.53 18.59
N PHE A 77 -8.00 -40.23 18.58
CA PHE A 77 -7.10 -39.22 18.03
C PHE A 77 -5.79 -39.15 18.81
N THR A 78 -5.85 -39.17 20.14
CA THR A 78 -4.65 -39.13 20.99
C THR A 78 -3.81 -40.41 20.87
N ALA A 79 -4.44 -41.58 20.77
CA ALA A 79 -3.74 -42.84 20.52
C ALA A 79 -3.06 -42.87 19.14
N ALA A 80 -3.75 -42.38 18.09
CA ALA A 80 -3.18 -42.27 16.75
C ALA A 80 -2.02 -41.28 16.69
N PHE A 81 -2.13 -40.15 17.39
CA PHE A 81 -1.08 -39.15 17.50
C PHE A 81 0.17 -39.70 18.21
N LEU A 82 -0.01 -40.45 19.31
CA LEU A 82 1.10 -41.07 20.03
C LEU A 82 1.77 -42.19 19.23
N LEU A 83 1.00 -42.97 18.45
CA LEU A 83 1.55 -43.98 17.53
C LEU A 83 2.34 -43.33 16.39
N ALA A 84 1.82 -42.25 15.78
CA ALA A 84 2.54 -41.49 14.77
C ALA A 84 3.83 -40.89 15.34
N PHE A 85 3.77 -40.32 16.56
CA PHE A 85 4.93 -39.78 17.25
C PHE A 85 6.00 -40.84 17.55
N ALA A 86 5.59 -42.05 17.93
CA ALA A 86 6.50 -43.18 18.17
C ALA A 86 7.17 -43.68 16.88
N VAL A 87 6.43 -43.73 15.75
CA VAL A 87 6.99 -44.09 14.43
C VAL A 87 7.99 -43.05 13.95
N PHE A 88 7.68 -41.76 14.12
CA PHE A 88 8.60 -40.67 13.75
C PHE A 88 9.88 -40.64 14.60
N ARG A 89 9.80 -40.98 15.90
CA ARG A 89 11.01 -41.16 16.73
C ARG A 89 11.81 -42.42 16.37
N GLY A 90 11.16 -43.49 15.95
CA GLY A 90 11.80 -44.74 15.51
C GLY A 90 12.66 -44.57 14.25
N GLN A 91 12.28 -43.66 13.35
CA GLN A 91 13.06 -43.35 12.13
C GLN A 91 14.30 -42.48 12.40
N TYR A 92 14.33 -41.72 13.50
CA TYR A 92 15.48 -40.89 13.85
C TYR A 92 16.65 -41.70 14.45
N TYR A 93 16.38 -42.83 15.11
CA TYR A 93 17.44 -43.68 15.67
C TYR A 93 18.01 -44.72 14.69
N CYS A 94 17.26 -45.15 13.67
CA CYS A 94 17.77 -46.09 12.64
C CYS A 94 18.61 -45.45 11.53
N SER A 95 18.77 -44.13 11.52
CA SER A 95 19.53 -43.40 10.49
C SER A 95 20.98 -43.12 10.90
N GLN A 96 21.35 -43.36 12.17
CA GLN A 96 22.65 -42.99 12.73
C GLN A 96 23.66 -44.16 12.84
N GLU A 97 23.24 -45.40 12.54
CA GLU A 97 24.10 -46.60 12.61
C GLU A 97 24.54 -47.19 11.24
N ARG A 98 24.21 -46.57 10.10
CA ARG A 98 24.77 -46.95 8.80
C ARG A 98 25.75 -45.90 8.29
N GLY A 99 26.98 -45.99 8.77
CA GLY A 99 28.08 -45.14 8.30
C GLY A 99 29.42 -45.46 8.93
N LEU A 100 29.72 -46.73 9.16
CA LEU A 100 31.05 -47.20 9.57
C LEU A 100 31.30 -48.55 8.89
N GLU A 101 31.73 -48.52 7.63
CA GLU A 101 32.55 -49.61 7.07
C GLU A 101 33.82 -48.98 6.50
N GLU A 102 34.91 -49.55 6.96
CA GLU A 102 36.30 -49.23 6.69
C GLU A 102 36.65 -49.57 5.24
N ASP A 103 37.34 -48.66 4.56
CA ASP A 103 38.21 -49.06 3.45
C ASP A 103 39.54 -48.31 3.60
N GLU A 104 40.52 -49.05 4.10
CA GLU A 104 41.92 -48.64 4.14
C GLU A 104 42.56 -48.80 2.76
N GLN A 105 43.51 -47.90 2.49
CA GLN A 105 44.57 -47.92 1.47
C GLN A 105 44.26 -47.34 0.08
N GLN A 106 44.65 -46.08 -0.12
CA GLN A 106 45.90 -45.83 -0.85
C GLN A 106 46.52 -44.46 -0.53
N LYS A 107 47.81 -44.52 -0.26
CA LYS A 107 48.69 -43.45 0.20
C LYS A 107 49.28 -42.72 -1.01
N GLY A 108 49.14 -41.39 -1.08
CA GLY A 108 50.03 -40.58 -1.91
C GLY A 108 49.43 -39.30 -2.49
N GLN A 109 49.55 -38.19 -1.74
CA GLN A 109 50.19 -36.92 -2.12
C GLN A 109 49.55 -35.76 -1.35
N THR A 110 50.28 -35.32 -0.34
CA THR A 110 50.12 -34.05 0.36
C THR A 110 50.20 -32.90 -0.64
N ASN A 111 49.06 -32.27 -0.92
CA ASN A 111 48.99 -30.86 -1.29
C ASN A 111 48.24 -30.14 -0.16
N ALA A 112 48.82 -29.03 0.26
CA ALA A 112 48.46 -28.23 1.44
C ALA A 112 46.95 -27.97 1.59
N PRO A 113 46.42 -27.87 2.82
CA PRO A 113 45.08 -27.33 3.01
C PRO A 113 45.10 -25.87 2.54
N ALA A 114 44.30 -25.57 1.51
CA ALA A 114 43.96 -24.22 1.15
C ALA A 114 43.45 -23.51 2.40
N GLU A 115 44.05 -22.37 2.71
CA GLU A 115 43.74 -21.51 3.83
C GLU A 115 42.22 -21.39 3.99
N ALA A 116 41.71 -21.87 5.12
CA ALA A 116 40.40 -21.49 5.61
C ALA A 116 40.42 -19.97 5.76
N GLY A 117 39.89 -19.27 4.75
CA GLY A 117 39.93 -17.82 4.66
C GLY A 117 39.41 -17.19 5.94
N VAL A 118 40.23 -16.33 6.54
CA VAL A 118 39.86 -15.42 7.62
C VAL A 118 38.57 -14.71 7.19
N GLY A 119 37.48 -14.95 7.91
CA GLY A 119 36.20 -14.28 7.61
C GLY A 119 36.39 -12.77 7.70
N LEU A 120 35.93 -12.03 6.69
CA LEU A 120 35.99 -10.58 6.69
C LEU A 120 35.22 -10.04 7.91
N TYR A 121 35.88 -9.22 8.72
CA TYR A 121 35.24 -8.62 9.90
C TYR A 121 34.33 -7.45 9.49
N LEU A 122 33.36 -7.10 10.33
CA LEU A 122 32.39 -6.03 10.05
C LEU A 122 33.06 -4.69 9.68
N GLY A 123 34.22 -4.38 10.28
CA GLY A 123 35.00 -3.20 9.95
C GLY A 123 35.46 -3.18 8.49
N GLU A 124 36.00 -4.30 8.00
CA GLU A 124 36.47 -4.46 6.62
C GLU A 124 35.29 -4.41 5.64
N LEU A 125 34.17 -5.07 5.97
CA LEU A 125 32.95 -5.01 5.17
C LEU A 125 32.43 -3.57 5.05
N ARG A 126 32.44 -2.80 6.14
CA ARG A 126 32.05 -1.38 6.16
C ARG A 126 32.97 -0.53 5.29
N GLU A 127 34.28 -0.80 5.31
CA GLU A 127 35.23 -0.12 4.44
C GLU A 127 35.06 -0.48 2.97
N MET A 128 34.84 -1.77 2.65
CA MET A 128 34.55 -2.19 1.28
C MET A 128 33.29 -1.53 0.76
N MET A 129 32.21 -1.54 1.55
CA MET A 129 30.95 -0.91 1.18
C MET A 129 31.12 0.59 0.95
N ARG A 130 31.82 1.30 1.86
CA ARG A 130 32.13 2.74 1.70
C ARG A 130 32.94 3.03 0.44
N LYS A 131 33.86 2.15 0.05
CA LYS A 131 34.68 2.32 -1.17
C LYS A 131 33.89 2.04 -2.45
N LEU A 132 32.92 1.12 -2.39
CA LEU A 132 32.12 0.68 -3.53
C LEU A 132 30.89 1.55 -3.79
N LEU A 133 30.26 2.07 -2.74
CA LEU A 133 29.21 3.07 -2.84
C LEU A 133 29.82 4.37 -3.35
N GLN A 134 29.76 4.56 -4.67
CA GLN A 134 30.15 5.80 -5.33
C GLN A 134 28.95 6.34 -6.10
N ASP A 135 28.77 7.66 -6.09
CA ASP A 135 27.65 8.36 -6.72
C ASP A 135 27.70 8.35 -8.27
N GLU A 136 28.65 7.64 -8.88
CA GLU A 136 28.98 7.77 -10.31
C GLU A 136 27.76 7.49 -11.21
N ASP A 137 26.93 6.50 -10.86
CA ASP A 137 25.79 6.07 -11.70
C ASP A 137 24.41 6.49 -11.17
N ILE A 138 24.30 6.94 -9.91
CA ILE A 138 22.99 7.30 -9.31
C ILE A 138 22.31 8.40 -10.13
N HIS A 139 23.05 9.47 -10.47
CA HIS A 139 22.49 10.58 -11.23
C HIS A 139 22.07 10.15 -12.64
N ASN A 140 22.84 9.29 -13.30
CA ASN A 140 22.54 8.80 -14.65
C ASN A 140 21.28 7.93 -14.66
N ILE A 141 21.12 7.07 -13.66
CA ILE A 141 19.93 6.22 -13.51
C ILE A 141 18.69 7.08 -13.23
N ILE A 142 18.77 8.02 -12.28
CA ILE A 142 17.66 8.93 -11.99
C ILE A 142 17.27 9.70 -13.26
N SER A 143 18.24 10.27 -13.97
CA SER A 143 18.03 10.99 -15.22
C SER A 143 17.38 10.12 -16.30
N ARG A 144 17.76 8.83 -16.42
CA ARG A 144 17.16 7.87 -17.36
C ARG A 144 15.71 7.56 -17.02
N ILE A 145 15.42 7.29 -15.75
CA ILE A 145 14.06 6.96 -15.28
C ILE A 145 13.16 8.19 -15.39
N SER A 146 13.68 9.39 -15.10
CA SER A 146 12.89 10.61 -15.07
C SER A 146 12.58 11.26 -16.42
N ARG A 147 12.91 10.62 -17.55
CA ARG A 147 12.72 11.21 -18.88
C ARG A 147 11.26 11.33 -19.28
N ALA A 148 10.44 10.36 -18.88
CA ALA A 148 9.05 10.26 -19.29
C ALA A 148 8.22 9.61 -18.19
N ALA A 149 6.90 9.80 -18.26
CA ALA A 149 5.98 9.03 -17.45
C ALA A 149 6.02 7.55 -17.86
N HIS A 150 6.02 6.67 -16.87
CA HIS A 150 6.17 5.23 -17.05
C HIS A 150 5.17 4.49 -16.15
N PRO A 151 3.86 4.69 -16.36
CA PRO A 151 2.84 3.97 -15.60
C PRO A 151 2.87 2.47 -15.95
N PRO A 152 2.32 1.61 -15.08
CA PRO A 152 2.28 0.17 -15.31
C PRO A 152 1.60 -0.18 -16.65
N GLY A 153 2.18 -1.13 -17.37
CA GLY A 153 1.69 -1.56 -18.69
C GLY A 153 1.96 -0.59 -19.84
N SER A 154 2.69 0.51 -19.61
CA SER A 154 3.18 1.36 -20.69
C SER A 154 4.40 0.75 -21.39
N SER A 155 4.66 1.19 -22.63
CA SER A 155 5.87 0.80 -23.35
C SER A 155 7.13 1.26 -22.60
N GLU A 156 7.15 2.51 -22.12
CA GLU A 156 8.28 3.04 -21.34
C GLU A 156 8.52 2.23 -20.05
N GLY A 157 7.45 1.86 -19.32
CA GLY A 157 7.57 1.01 -18.14
C GLY A 157 8.13 -0.39 -18.45
N THR A 158 7.78 -0.94 -19.62
CA THR A 158 8.27 -2.24 -20.10
C THR A 158 9.75 -2.16 -20.54
N ASP A 159 10.13 -1.06 -21.19
CA ASP A 159 11.50 -0.79 -21.59
C ASP A 159 12.40 -0.62 -20.34
N LEU A 160 11.95 0.15 -19.35
CA LEU A 160 12.65 0.29 -18.06
C LEU A 160 12.79 -1.04 -17.32
N ALA A 161 11.75 -1.88 -17.30
CA ALA A 161 11.83 -3.22 -16.71
C ALA A 161 12.89 -4.08 -17.40
N SER A 162 12.97 -4.00 -18.73
CA SER A 162 13.96 -4.71 -19.55
C SER A 162 15.38 -4.20 -19.32
N GLU A 163 15.56 -2.88 -19.19
CA GLU A 163 16.84 -2.25 -18.86
C GLU A 163 17.34 -2.68 -17.47
N ILE A 164 16.48 -2.68 -16.45
CA ILE A 164 16.81 -3.13 -15.09
C ILE A 164 17.17 -4.61 -15.09
N LEU A 165 16.40 -5.44 -15.79
CA LEU A 165 16.71 -6.87 -15.95
C LEU A 165 18.08 -7.09 -16.60
N HIS A 166 18.40 -6.31 -17.64
CA HIS A 166 19.71 -6.36 -18.29
C HIS A 166 20.82 -5.93 -17.35
N HIS A 167 20.60 -4.87 -16.56
CA HIS A 167 21.55 -4.42 -15.55
C HIS A 167 21.85 -5.53 -14.52
N PHE A 168 20.82 -6.17 -13.97
CA PHE A 168 21.01 -7.29 -13.04
C PHE A 168 21.70 -8.50 -13.66
N ARG A 169 21.46 -8.81 -14.94
CA ARG A 169 22.15 -9.91 -15.65
C ARG A 169 23.63 -9.64 -15.90
N ASN A 170 24.03 -8.37 -16.00
CA ASN A 170 25.44 -7.99 -16.18
C ASN A 170 26.20 -8.02 -14.85
N LEU A 171 25.50 -8.01 -13.73
CA LEU A 171 26.10 -8.18 -12.41
C LEU A 171 26.34 -9.68 -12.11
N PRO A 172 27.38 -10.01 -11.33
CA PRO A 172 27.66 -11.39 -10.91
C PRO A 172 26.71 -11.83 -9.80
N MET A 173 25.45 -12.02 -10.18
CA MET A 173 24.37 -12.50 -9.32
C MET A 173 24.15 -14.00 -9.56
N ASP A 174 23.61 -14.71 -8.57
CA ASP A 174 23.42 -16.16 -8.68
C ASP A 174 22.18 -16.49 -9.53
N HIS A 175 21.07 -15.77 -9.30
CA HIS A 175 19.85 -15.92 -10.08
C HIS A 175 19.22 -14.55 -10.37
N THR A 176 18.74 -14.38 -11.60
CA THR A 176 18.02 -13.18 -12.06
C THR A 176 16.87 -13.59 -12.96
N TRP A 177 15.64 -13.20 -12.60
CA TRP A 177 14.43 -13.58 -13.33
C TRP A 177 13.37 -12.47 -13.31
N THR A 178 12.33 -12.67 -14.12
CA THR A 178 11.15 -11.82 -14.16
C THR A 178 9.96 -12.63 -13.71
N GLU A 179 9.15 -12.04 -12.85
CA GLU A 179 7.85 -12.59 -12.47
C GLU A 179 6.75 -11.68 -13.02
N SER A 180 5.90 -12.27 -13.86
CA SER A 180 4.83 -11.55 -14.52
C SER A 180 3.48 -11.91 -13.93
N LEU A 181 2.71 -10.90 -13.52
CA LEU A 181 1.43 -11.03 -12.85
C LEU A 181 0.37 -10.22 -13.62
N TYR A 182 -0.87 -10.70 -13.65
CA TYR A 182 -1.96 -9.97 -14.32
C TYR A 182 -2.81 -9.27 -13.27
N ALA A 183 -2.77 -7.94 -13.23
CA ALA A 183 -3.62 -7.16 -12.33
C ALA A 183 -4.57 -6.25 -13.12
N THR A 184 -5.75 -5.97 -12.55
CA THR A 184 -6.70 -5.04 -13.18
C THR A 184 -6.58 -3.66 -12.55
N LEU A 185 -5.99 -2.73 -13.31
CA LEU A 185 -5.73 -1.36 -12.87
C LEU A 185 -6.69 -0.36 -13.53
N GLN A 186 -6.93 0.79 -12.90
CA GLN A 186 -7.88 1.79 -13.38
C GLN A 186 -7.17 2.98 -14.08
N PHE A 187 -7.55 3.32 -15.31
CA PHE A 187 -6.96 4.45 -16.05
C PHE A 187 -8.04 5.41 -16.56
N PRO A 188 -7.72 6.69 -16.84
CA PRO A 188 -8.69 7.61 -17.41
C PRO A 188 -9.14 7.13 -18.80
N ASP A 189 -10.44 7.23 -19.09
CA ASP A 189 -10.97 6.88 -20.41
C ASP A 189 -10.44 7.85 -21.47
N ARG A 190 -10.10 7.33 -22.65
CA ARG A 190 -9.61 8.11 -23.79
C ARG A 190 -10.74 8.74 -24.60
N THR A 191 -11.91 8.12 -24.60
CA THR A 191 -13.09 8.51 -25.37
C THR A 191 -13.96 9.49 -24.60
N GLN A 192 -14.25 9.18 -23.33
CA GLN A 192 -15.08 10.00 -22.46
C GLN A 192 -14.22 10.61 -21.35
N ARG A 193 -13.91 11.90 -21.44
CA ARG A 193 -13.03 12.56 -20.45
C ARG A 193 -13.79 12.98 -19.20
N SER A 194 -13.13 12.83 -18.05
CA SER A 194 -13.56 13.45 -16.80
C SER A 194 -13.68 14.98 -16.97
N SER A 195 -14.68 15.59 -16.35
CA SER A 195 -14.95 17.02 -16.49
C SER A 195 -15.48 17.62 -15.20
N LEU A 196 -15.16 18.89 -15.00
CA LEU A 196 -15.63 19.69 -13.88
C LEU A 196 -16.29 20.97 -14.43
N LYS A 197 -17.48 21.28 -13.96
CA LYS A 197 -18.30 22.38 -14.46
C LYS A 197 -18.98 23.10 -13.31
N LEU A 198 -19.17 24.41 -13.46
CA LEU A 198 -20.10 25.19 -12.64
C LEU A 198 -21.44 25.21 -13.37
N VAL A 199 -22.49 24.81 -12.65
CA VAL A 199 -23.87 24.81 -13.14
C VAL A 199 -24.73 25.74 -12.29
N ASP A 200 -25.75 26.35 -12.86
CA ASP A 200 -26.71 27.16 -12.11
C ASP A 200 -27.78 26.29 -11.41
N ALA A 201 -28.77 26.95 -10.80
CA ALA A 201 -29.85 26.27 -10.07
C ALA A 201 -30.74 25.44 -11.01
N GLU A 202 -30.85 25.86 -12.28
CA GLU A 202 -31.61 25.22 -13.36
C GLU A 202 -30.82 24.08 -14.03
N GLY A 203 -29.55 23.91 -13.68
CA GLY A 203 -28.66 22.87 -14.21
C GLY A 203 -28.05 23.21 -15.57
N GLN A 204 -28.17 24.46 -16.03
CA GLN A 204 -27.45 24.96 -17.20
C GLN A 204 -25.97 25.15 -16.86
N ILE A 205 -25.12 24.94 -17.85
CA ILE A 205 -23.67 25.07 -17.70
C ILE A 205 -23.33 26.56 -17.73
N SER A 206 -22.93 27.09 -16.57
CA SER A 206 -22.42 28.45 -16.43
C SER A 206 -20.98 28.54 -16.93
N GLU A 207 -20.14 27.59 -16.52
CA GLU A 207 -18.74 27.56 -16.91
C GLU A 207 -18.15 26.15 -16.91
N GLN A 208 -17.28 25.85 -17.89
CA GLN A 208 -16.47 24.63 -17.89
C GLN A 208 -15.08 24.92 -17.32
N ILE A 209 -14.68 24.16 -16.30
CA ILE A 209 -13.37 24.29 -15.68
C ILE A 209 -12.38 23.41 -16.45
N PRO A 210 -11.26 23.99 -16.94
CA PRO A 210 -10.26 23.22 -17.67
C PRO A 210 -9.55 22.26 -16.70
N LEU A 211 -9.53 20.97 -17.06
CA LEU A 211 -8.77 19.94 -16.38
C LEU A 211 -7.77 19.33 -17.37
N ASN A 212 -6.62 18.89 -16.87
CA ASN A 212 -5.70 18.08 -17.64
C ASN A 212 -6.27 16.65 -17.76
N PRO A 213 -6.48 16.10 -18.97
CA PRO A 213 -7.03 14.76 -19.16
C PRO A 213 -6.19 13.62 -18.60
N LEU A 214 -4.92 13.89 -18.23
CA LEU A 214 -4.01 12.93 -17.62
C LEU A 214 -4.08 12.92 -16.09
N ASP A 215 -4.70 13.91 -15.46
CA ASP A 215 -4.79 14.01 -14.01
C ASP A 215 -6.04 13.24 -13.53
N TYR A 216 -5.85 12.24 -12.67
CA TYR A 216 -6.94 11.40 -12.16
C TYR A 216 -6.53 10.71 -10.85
N CYS A 217 -7.52 10.24 -10.10
CA CYS A 217 -7.30 9.38 -8.95
C CYS A 217 -7.57 7.92 -9.35
N PRO A 218 -6.56 7.04 -9.42
CA PRO A 218 -6.78 5.61 -9.59
C PRO A 218 -7.76 5.05 -8.54
N TYR A 219 -8.67 4.20 -9.02
CA TYR A 219 -9.78 3.59 -8.28
C TYR A 219 -10.88 4.54 -7.79
N SER A 220 -10.93 5.78 -8.27
CA SER A 220 -12.10 6.63 -8.06
C SER A 220 -13.35 5.97 -8.62
N ALA A 221 -14.48 6.13 -7.90
CA ALA A 221 -15.78 5.78 -8.45
C ALA A 221 -16.06 6.57 -9.73
N THR A 222 -16.70 5.92 -10.69
CA THR A 222 -17.16 6.57 -11.91
C THR A 222 -18.59 7.04 -11.73
N GLY A 223 -18.91 8.22 -12.28
CA GLY A 223 -20.24 8.77 -12.10
C GLY A 223 -20.32 10.27 -12.37
N ASN A 224 -21.53 10.78 -12.26
CA ASN A 224 -21.85 12.19 -12.35
C ASN A 224 -22.45 12.64 -11.02
N TYR A 225 -21.88 13.67 -10.43
CA TYR A 225 -22.37 14.25 -9.19
C TYR A 225 -22.46 15.76 -9.30
N THR A 226 -23.57 16.34 -8.83
CA THR A 226 -23.76 17.80 -8.76
C THR A 226 -24.11 18.18 -7.33
N GLY A 227 -23.33 19.06 -6.71
CA GLY A 227 -23.51 19.44 -5.30
C GLY A 227 -23.06 20.87 -4.99
N GLY A 228 -23.36 21.33 -3.78
CA GLY A 228 -22.66 22.49 -3.20
C GLY A 228 -21.18 22.17 -3.00
N LEU A 229 -20.39 23.17 -2.59
CA LEU A 229 -18.95 23.02 -2.40
C LEU A 229 -18.60 23.30 -0.94
N VAL A 230 -17.92 22.38 -0.26
CA VAL A 230 -17.45 22.58 1.12
C VAL A 230 -15.94 22.46 1.20
N TYR A 231 -15.29 23.41 1.87
CA TYR A 231 -13.86 23.34 2.16
C TYR A 231 -13.61 22.63 3.49
N ALA A 232 -12.85 21.53 3.46
CA ALA A 232 -12.60 20.68 4.62
C ALA A 232 -11.11 20.57 4.99
N ASN A 233 -10.33 21.62 4.74
CA ASN A 233 -8.90 21.67 5.09
C ASN A 233 -8.11 20.47 4.56
N TYR A 234 -7.50 19.63 5.41
CA TYR A 234 -6.79 18.42 4.98
C TYR A 234 -7.71 17.19 4.94
N GLY A 235 -8.97 17.29 5.36
CA GLY A 235 -9.88 16.16 5.39
C GLY A 235 -9.60 15.17 6.50
N ARG A 236 -9.06 15.64 7.63
CA ARG A 236 -8.82 14.80 8.80
C ARG A 236 -10.12 14.47 9.52
N PRO A 237 -10.14 13.42 10.37
CA PRO A 237 -11.27 13.17 11.26
C PRO A 237 -11.63 14.41 12.10
N GLU A 238 -10.61 15.13 12.63
CA GLU A 238 -10.84 16.37 13.38
C GLU A 238 -11.49 17.47 12.52
N ASP A 239 -11.10 17.59 11.25
CA ASP A 239 -11.62 18.61 10.35
C ASP A 239 -13.13 18.42 10.11
N PHE A 240 -13.56 17.18 9.84
CA PHE A 240 -14.98 16.87 9.66
C PHE A 240 -15.79 17.02 10.95
N ASN A 241 -15.24 16.64 12.10
CA ASN A 241 -15.88 16.84 13.41
C ASN A 241 -16.04 18.34 13.72
N TRP A 242 -15.03 19.14 13.39
CA TRP A 242 -15.09 20.59 13.57
C TRP A 242 -16.14 21.22 12.67
N LEU A 243 -16.23 20.83 11.38
CA LEU A 243 -17.28 21.29 10.47
C LEU A 243 -18.69 21.05 11.03
N LYS A 244 -18.94 19.86 11.58
CA LYS A 244 -20.22 19.55 12.24
C LYS A 244 -20.48 20.45 13.45
N SER A 245 -19.45 20.73 14.26
CA SER A 245 -19.58 21.59 15.45
C SER A 245 -19.97 23.04 15.11
N VAL A 246 -19.56 23.55 13.95
CA VAL A 246 -19.92 24.88 13.46
C VAL A 246 -21.16 24.90 12.56
N GLY A 247 -21.87 23.77 12.47
CA GLY A 247 -23.13 23.65 11.73
C GLY A 247 -22.98 23.57 10.20
N VAL A 248 -21.79 23.26 9.68
CA VAL A 248 -21.57 23.06 8.25
C VAL A 248 -21.71 21.58 7.91
N SER A 249 -22.77 21.22 7.17
CA SER A 249 -22.99 19.86 6.70
C SER A 249 -22.27 19.61 5.37
N VAL A 250 -21.49 18.52 5.30
CA VAL A 250 -20.89 18.03 4.05
C VAL A 250 -21.80 17.07 3.28
N ALA A 251 -22.93 16.68 3.89
CA ALA A 251 -23.85 15.72 3.30
C ALA A 251 -24.40 16.26 1.97
N GLY A 252 -24.24 15.49 0.90
CA GLY A 252 -24.69 15.88 -0.43
C GLY A 252 -23.85 17.00 -1.10
N CYS A 253 -22.66 17.28 -0.60
CA CYS A 253 -21.76 18.29 -1.15
C CYS A 253 -20.53 17.65 -1.82
N VAL A 254 -19.91 18.43 -2.71
CA VAL A 254 -18.55 18.18 -3.18
C VAL A 254 -17.59 18.78 -2.17
N VAL A 255 -16.68 17.97 -1.64
CA VAL A 255 -15.73 18.39 -0.61
C VAL A 255 -14.38 18.68 -1.24
N VAL A 256 -13.80 19.85 -0.96
CA VAL A 256 -12.47 20.26 -1.41
C VAL A 256 -11.48 20.12 -0.25
N MET A 257 -10.40 19.39 -0.49
CA MET A 257 -9.36 19.11 0.50
C MET A 257 -7.97 19.36 -0.06
N ARG A 258 -7.04 19.69 0.84
CA ARG A 258 -5.62 19.91 0.54
C ARG A 258 -4.87 18.59 0.52
N VAL A 259 -3.85 18.50 -0.34
CA VAL A 259 -2.83 17.46 -0.28
C VAL A 259 -2.07 17.53 1.05
N GLY A 260 -1.71 16.37 1.62
CA GLY A 260 -0.92 16.28 2.85
C GLY A 260 -1.79 16.24 4.11
N GLY A 261 -1.23 16.75 5.22
CA GLY A 261 -1.89 16.72 6.51
C GLY A 261 -1.87 15.35 7.21
N GLY A 262 -0.98 14.44 6.81
CA GLY A 262 -0.84 13.13 7.47
C GLY A 262 -1.97 12.14 7.18
N VAL A 263 -2.81 12.43 6.18
CA VAL A 263 -3.86 11.53 5.68
C VAL A 263 -3.67 11.33 4.18
N SER A 264 -3.76 10.08 3.74
CA SER A 264 -3.66 9.66 2.34
C SER A 264 -4.86 10.11 1.52
N PHE A 265 -4.76 10.04 0.19
CA PHE A 265 -5.88 10.32 -0.71
C PHE A 265 -7.06 9.35 -0.45
N ALA A 266 -6.75 8.07 -0.26
CA ALA A 266 -7.73 7.04 0.08
C ALA A 266 -8.49 7.37 1.38
N GLU A 267 -7.78 7.75 2.45
CA GLU A 267 -8.40 8.12 3.72
C GLU A 267 -9.27 9.38 3.61
N LYS A 268 -8.80 10.40 2.87
CA LYS A 268 -9.59 11.63 2.61
C LYS A 268 -10.91 11.30 1.95
N VAL A 269 -10.90 10.48 0.90
CA VAL A 269 -12.11 10.11 0.17
C VAL A 269 -13.05 9.28 1.05
N TRP A 270 -12.51 8.30 1.77
CA TRP A 270 -13.28 7.46 2.68
C TRP A 270 -13.90 8.25 3.85
N LEU A 271 -13.17 9.21 4.42
CA LEU A 271 -13.69 10.09 5.47
C LEU A 271 -14.78 11.01 4.92
N ALA A 272 -14.60 11.58 3.74
CA ALA A 272 -15.62 12.40 3.10
C ALA A 272 -16.90 11.58 2.84
N GLU A 273 -16.76 10.37 2.30
CA GLU A 273 -17.85 9.43 2.06
C GLU A 273 -18.60 9.09 3.35
N ARG A 274 -17.89 8.75 4.43
CA ARG A 274 -18.49 8.47 5.75
C ARG A 274 -19.26 9.65 6.34
N ASN A 275 -18.89 10.87 5.97
CA ASN A 275 -19.60 12.06 6.38
C ASN A 275 -20.74 12.46 5.41
N GLY A 276 -20.99 11.67 4.37
CA GLY A 276 -22.09 11.84 3.43
C GLY A 276 -21.78 12.74 2.23
N ALA A 277 -20.50 13.06 1.99
CA ALA A 277 -20.10 13.78 0.78
C ALA A 277 -20.50 12.99 -0.47
N GLY A 278 -20.83 13.68 -1.56
CA GLY A 278 -21.13 13.03 -2.84
C GLY A 278 -20.00 13.10 -3.87
N GLY A 279 -18.92 13.80 -3.55
CA GLY A 279 -17.73 13.85 -4.38
C GLY A 279 -16.58 14.58 -3.70
N VAL A 280 -15.36 14.35 -4.17
CA VAL A 280 -14.13 14.89 -3.58
C VAL A 280 -13.25 15.54 -4.63
N LEU A 281 -12.70 16.71 -4.28
CA LEU A 281 -11.66 17.39 -5.03
C LEU A 281 -10.42 17.55 -4.14
N ILE A 282 -9.24 17.16 -4.63
CA ILE A 282 -7.99 17.25 -3.87
C ILE A 282 -7.01 18.16 -4.60
N TYR A 283 -6.40 19.12 -3.91
CA TYR A 283 -5.51 20.11 -4.54
C TYR A 283 -4.22 20.37 -3.75
N PRO A 284 -3.09 20.67 -4.43
CA PRO A 284 -1.85 21.04 -3.77
C PRO A 284 -1.87 22.53 -3.36
N ASP A 285 -2.02 22.82 -2.08
CA ASP A 285 -2.02 24.21 -1.59
C ASP A 285 -0.60 24.81 -1.61
N PRO A 286 -0.41 26.06 -2.08
CA PRO A 286 0.89 26.74 -2.05
C PRO A 286 1.51 26.91 -0.65
N ALA A 287 0.73 26.73 0.41
CA ALA A 287 1.23 26.72 1.77
C ALA A 287 2.04 25.45 2.10
N ASP A 288 1.67 24.31 1.51
CA ASP A 288 2.33 23.01 1.72
C ASP A 288 3.32 22.68 0.61
N LEU A 289 2.91 22.92 -0.65
CA LEU A 289 3.72 22.71 -1.85
C LEU A 289 3.93 24.07 -2.53
N PRO A 290 5.05 24.77 -2.24
CA PRO A 290 5.35 26.08 -2.83
C PRO A 290 5.23 26.08 -4.35
N GLN A 291 4.75 27.17 -4.92
CA GLN A 291 4.51 27.28 -6.38
C GLN A 291 5.53 28.17 -7.08
N ASP A 292 6.82 27.90 -6.84
CA ASP A 292 7.90 28.62 -7.49
C ASP A 292 8.56 27.74 -8.57
N PRO A 293 8.35 28.02 -9.87
CA PRO A 293 8.99 27.29 -10.96
C PRO A 293 10.52 27.45 -10.99
N ARG A 294 11.07 28.46 -10.30
CA ARG A 294 12.52 28.70 -10.23
C ARG A 294 13.17 28.04 -9.02
N ARG A 295 12.40 27.37 -8.17
CA ARG A 295 12.86 26.62 -6.99
C ARG A 295 12.23 25.22 -6.98
N LEU A 296 12.39 24.49 -5.89
CA LEU A 296 11.71 23.22 -5.59
C LEU A 296 10.21 23.46 -5.34
N GLY A 297 9.48 23.89 -6.37
CA GLY A 297 8.06 24.20 -6.29
C GLY A 297 7.24 23.52 -7.39
N LEU A 298 5.98 23.20 -7.07
CA LEU A 298 5.04 22.61 -8.02
C LEU A 298 4.40 23.72 -8.86
N ASN A 299 4.36 23.56 -10.19
CA ASN A 299 3.64 24.50 -11.04
C ASN A 299 2.16 24.59 -10.61
N SER A 300 1.61 25.80 -10.56
CA SER A 300 0.22 26.05 -10.17
C SER A 300 -0.82 25.37 -11.06
N HIS A 301 -0.42 24.95 -12.27
CA HIS A 301 -1.22 24.21 -13.25
C HIS A 301 -0.99 22.70 -13.23
N THR A 302 -0.27 22.18 -12.23
CA THR A 302 -0.04 20.75 -12.06
C THR A 302 -0.86 20.25 -10.87
N ALA A 303 -1.62 19.18 -11.08
CA ALA A 303 -2.30 18.47 -10.00
C ALA A 303 -1.41 17.32 -9.49
N VAL A 304 -1.72 16.83 -8.29
CA VAL A 304 -1.08 15.64 -7.72
C VAL A 304 -2.05 14.48 -7.87
N SER A 305 -1.66 13.47 -8.65
CA SER A 305 -2.46 12.25 -8.88
C SER A 305 -1.97 11.14 -7.96
N GLU A 306 -2.89 10.51 -7.23
CA GLU A 306 -2.63 9.40 -6.30
C GLU A 306 -3.88 8.52 -6.18
N HIS A 307 -3.70 7.23 -5.87
CA HIS A 307 -4.81 6.28 -5.74
C HIS A 307 -5.70 6.59 -4.54
N VAL A 308 -6.98 6.21 -4.64
CA VAL A 308 -7.99 6.41 -3.60
C VAL A 308 -8.56 5.10 -3.05
N HIS A 309 -7.88 3.98 -3.31
CA HIS A 309 -8.19 2.68 -2.71
C HIS A 309 -7.63 2.61 -1.29
N LEU A 310 -8.52 2.39 -0.31
CA LEU A 310 -8.16 2.18 1.09
C LEU A 310 -7.73 0.72 1.31
N GLY A 311 -6.55 0.39 0.82
CA GLY A 311 -5.96 -0.94 0.87
C GLY A 311 -4.64 -1.00 0.12
N SER A 312 -4.12 -2.22 -0.03
CA SER A 312 -2.91 -2.55 -0.81
C SER A 312 -3.23 -3.76 -1.69
N GLY A 313 -2.57 -3.89 -2.83
CA GLY A 313 -2.82 -4.99 -3.77
C GLY A 313 -3.89 -4.69 -4.82
N ASP A 314 -4.19 -5.68 -5.66
CA ASP A 314 -5.30 -5.57 -6.60
C ASP A 314 -6.62 -5.50 -5.81
N PRO A 315 -7.39 -4.40 -5.92
CA PRO A 315 -8.63 -4.26 -5.18
C PRO A 315 -9.72 -5.27 -5.59
N PHE A 316 -9.53 -6.07 -6.64
CA PHE A 316 -10.48 -7.07 -7.10
C PHE A 316 -10.12 -8.50 -6.72
N THR A 317 -8.94 -8.71 -6.13
CA THR A 317 -8.49 -10.00 -5.59
C THR A 317 -7.91 -9.85 -4.17
N PRO A 318 -8.65 -9.27 -3.22
CA PRO A 318 -8.11 -9.00 -1.89
C PRO A 318 -7.74 -10.31 -1.17
N GLY A 319 -6.46 -10.46 -0.81
CA GLY A 319 -5.96 -11.61 -0.08
C GLY A 319 -5.83 -12.87 -0.93
N PHE A 320 -5.83 -12.77 -2.26
CA PHE A 320 -5.59 -13.89 -3.16
C PHE A 320 -4.84 -13.41 -4.40
N PRO A 321 -3.87 -14.19 -4.90
CA PRO A 321 -3.19 -13.85 -6.14
C PRO A 321 -4.14 -13.53 -7.28
N SER A 322 -3.84 -12.45 -7.98
CA SER A 322 -4.49 -12.04 -9.20
C SER A 322 -4.32 -13.12 -10.29
N PHE A 323 -5.41 -13.84 -10.55
CA PHE A 323 -5.48 -14.82 -11.63
C PHE A 323 -6.03 -14.19 -12.90
N ASN A 324 -5.70 -14.77 -14.05
CA ASN A 324 -6.41 -14.44 -15.29
C ASN A 324 -7.92 -14.64 -15.05
N HIS A 325 -8.71 -13.55 -15.18
CA HIS A 325 -10.12 -13.41 -14.79
C HIS A 325 -11.09 -14.39 -15.48
N SER A 326 -10.57 -15.34 -16.26
CA SER A 326 -11.32 -16.46 -16.80
C SER A 326 -11.71 -17.51 -15.74
N LYS A 327 -11.04 -17.53 -14.57
CA LYS A 327 -11.21 -18.58 -13.56
C LYS A 327 -11.95 -18.17 -12.29
N PHE A 328 -11.88 -16.89 -11.90
CA PHE A 328 -12.54 -16.38 -10.68
C PHE A 328 -13.22 -15.04 -10.94
N PRO A 329 -14.48 -14.84 -10.50
CA PRO A 329 -15.13 -13.55 -10.57
C PRO A 329 -14.43 -12.56 -9.62
N PRO A 330 -14.22 -11.30 -10.05
CA PRO A 330 -13.59 -10.30 -9.21
C PRO A 330 -14.47 -9.99 -7.98
N ILE A 331 -13.85 -9.93 -6.80
CA ILE A 331 -14.51 -9.55 -5.55
C ILE A 331 -14.00 -8.15 -5.19
N PRO A 332 -14.83 -7.10 -5.34
CA PRO A 332 -14.38 -5.74 -5.06
C PRO A 332 -14.06 -5.59 -3.57
N SER A 333 -12.89 -5.01 -3.29
CA SER A 333 -12.43 -4.66 -1.95
C SER A 333 -13.39 -3.67 -1.31
N SER A 334 -13.64 -3.84 -0.01
CA SER A 334 -14.38 -2.87 0.81
C SER A 334 -13.68 -1.51 0.93
N GLY A 335 -12.42 -1.41 0.48
CA GLY A 335 -11.65 -0.17 0.46
C GLY A 335 -11.86 0.68 -0.81
N LEU A 336 -12.63 0.21 -1.79
CA LEU A 336 -12.94 1.01 -2.98
C LEU A 336 -13.96 2.10 -2.64
N PRO A 337 -13.73 3.36 -3.04
CA PRO A 337 -14.66 4.44 -2.76
C PRO A 337 -15.94 4.32 -3.60
N LEU A 338 -17.07 4.73 -3.03
CA LEU A 338 -18.36 4.80 -3.74
C LEU A 338 -18.61 6.18 -4.36
N ILE A 339 -17.80 7.18 -3.98
CA ILE A 339 -17.94 8.56 -4.45
C ILE A 339 -16.82 8.92 -5.44
N PRO A 340 -17.12 9.77 -6.46
CA PRO A 340 -16.12 10.27 -7.39
C PRO A 340 -15.10 11.17 -6.69
N ALA A 341 -13.83 11.01 -7.05
CA ALA A 341 -12.71 11.83 -6.60
C ALA A 341 -11.89 12.33 -7.80
N LEU A 342 -11.54 13.61 -7.81
CA LEU A 342 -10.66 14.19 -8.82
C LEU A 342 -9.51 14.99 -8.17
N PRO A 343 -8.28 14.83 -8.66
CA PRO A 343 -7.23 15.77 -8.36
C PRO A 343 -7.44 17.03 -9.20
N ILE A 344 -7.23 18.19 -8.60
CA ILE A 344 -7.32 19.49 -9.28
C ILE A 344 -6.06 20.30 -9.01
N THR A 345 -5.77 21.23 -9.92
CA THR A 345 -4.66 22.16 -9.77
C THR A 345 -4.99 23.22 -8.72
N ALA A 346 -3.97 23.89 -8.19
CA ALA A 346 -4.21 25.00 -7.27
C ALA A 346 -4.89 26.19 -7.95
N THR A 347 -4.68 26.41 -9.25
CA THR A 347 -5.40 27.44 -10.01
C THR A 347 -6.90 27.15 -10.09
N VAL A 348 -7.27 25.89 -10.29
CA VAL A 348 -8.67 25.45 -10.27
C VAL A 348 -9.24 25.58 -8.86
N ALA A 349 -8.51 25.15 -7.83
CA ALA A 349 -8.93 25.30 -6.44
C ALA A 349 -9.13 26.77 -6.05
N ALA A 350 -8.21 27.66 -6.44
CA ALA A 350 -8.33 29.10 -6.19
C ALA A 350 -9.62 29.67 -6.79
N LYS A 351 -9.94 29.29 -8.03
CA LYS A 351 -11.15 29.73 -8.73
C LYS A 351 -12.44 29.24 -8.05
N LEU A 352 -12.46 27.99 -7.60
CA LEU A 352 -13.60 27.40 -6.90
C LEU A 352 -13.79 28.03 -5.52
N LEU A 353 -12.71 28.08 -4.73
CA LEU A 353 -12.74 28.57 -3.35
C LEU A 353 -12.92 30.10 -3.27
N SER A 354 -12.53 30.87 -4.29
CA SER A 354 -12.79 32.32 -4.33
C SER A 354 -14.28 32.65 -4.47
N GLN A 355 -15.08 31.72 -5.00
CA GLN A 355 -16.52 31.87 -5.16
C GLN A 355 -17.30 31.37 -3.94
N LEU A 356 -16.64 30.71 -3.00
CA LEU A 356 -17.27 30.13 -1.82
C LEU A 356 -17.89 31.22 -0.94
N SER A 357 -19.01 30.89 -0.30
CA SER A 357 -19.73 31.75 0.65
C SER A 357 -20.05 30.95 1.91
N GLY A 358 -20.40 31.62 3.00
CA GLY A 358 -20.72 30.97 4.28
C GLY A 358 -19.75 31.35 5.40
N PRO A 359 -19.68 30.54 6.47
CA PRO A 359 -18.88 30.86 7.64
C PRO A 359 -17.39 30.93 7.33
N ALA A 360 -16.67 31.78 8.09
CA ALA A 360 -15.21 31.85 8.00
C ALA A 360 -14.57 30.59 8.59
N CYS A 361 -13.49 30.13 7.95
CA CYS A 361 -12.67 29.05 8.47
C CYS A 361 -11.77 29.55 9.63
N PRO A 362 -11.22 28.66 10.46
CA PRO A 362 -10.28 29.04 11.50
C PRO A 362 -8.92 29.44 10.89
N PRO A 363 -8.11 30.29 11.57
CA PRO A 363 -6.84 30.79 11.02
C PRO A 363 -5.86 29.68 10.59
N SER A 364 -5.87 28.53 11.27
CA SER A 364 -5.02 27.38 10.97
C SER A 364 -5.34 26.71 9.62
N TRP A 365 -6.54 26.90 9.09
CA TRP A 365 -6.97 26.31 7.82
C TRP A 365 -6.64 27.18 6.61
N ARG A 366 -6.10 28.38 6.86
CA ARG A 366 -5.80 29.35 5.82
C ARG A 366 -4.63 28.88 4.96
N GLY A 367 -4.92 28.56 3.71
CA GLY A 367 -3.90 28.27 2.68
C GLY A 367 -3.22 29.53 2.13
N ARG A 368 -2.43 29.36 1.08
CA ARG A 368 -1.75 30.45 0.34
C ARG A 368 -2.25 30.61 -1.10
N LEU A 369 -3.47 30.14 -1.39
CA LEU A 369 -4.10 30.38 -2.68
C LEU A 369 -4.34 31.88 -2.92
N PRO A 370 -4.06 32.40 -4.13
CA PRO A 370 -4.25 33.81 -4.45
C PRO A 370 -5.74 34.15 -4.54
N TYR A 371 -6.13 35.32 -4.05
CA TYR A 371 -7.48 35.88 -4.13
C TYR A 371 -8.60 35.03 -3.46
N VAL A 372 -8.24 34.07 -2.60
CA VAL A 372 -9.19 33.25 -1.85
C VAL A 372 -9.36 33.77 -0.43
N ARG A 373 -10.62 33.95 -0.02
CA ARG A 373 -10.98 34.10 1.40
C ARG A 373 -11.25 32.71 1.97
N CYS A 374 -10.76 32.45 3.17
CA CYS A 374 -10.96 31.14 3.79
C CYS A 374 -12.36 31.04 4.37
N LEU A 375 -13.28 30.57 3.54
CA LEU A 375 -14.69 30.32 3.85
C LEU A 375 -14.94 28.81 3.81
N LEU A 376 -16.05 28.35 4.36
CA LEU A 376 -16.35 26.92 4.47
C LEU A 376 -17.33 26.40 3.41
N GLY A 377 -18.21 27.22 2.84
CA GLY A 377 -19.33 26.74 2.03
C GLY A 377 -20.60 26.56 2.88
N PRO A 378 -21.62 25.83 2.39
CA PRO A 378 -21.65 25.03 1.15
C PRO A 378 -21.99 25.82 -0.12
N ASP A 379 -22.45 27.07 0.04
CA ASP A 379 -22.97 27.88 -1.05
C ASP A 379 -21.85 28.61 -1.81
N LEU A 380 -22.06 28.79 -3.12
CA LEU A 380 -21.25 29.68 -3.95
C LEU A 380 -21.96 31.02 -4.15
N SER A 381 -21.19 32.08 -4.37
CA SER A 381 -21.62 33.50 -4.42
C SER A 381 -22.76 33.75 -5.41
N SER A 382 -22.84 32.96 -6.48
CA SER A 382 -23.87 33.06 -7.53
C SER A 382 -24.92 31.95 -7.47
N ARG A 383 -25.04 31.22 -6.35
CA ARG A 383 -25.86 29.99 -6.21
C ARG A 383 -25.53 28.90 -7.24
N HIS A 384 -24.34 28.95 -7.82
CA HIS A 384 -23.84 27.87 -8.65
C HIS A 384 -23.64 26.60 -7.81
N ARG A 385 -23.65 25.45 -8.49
CA ARG A 385 -23.26 24.15 -7.97
C ARG A 385 -22.11 23.60 -8.79
N VAL A 386 -21.31 22.73 -8.18
CA VAL A 386 -20.22 22.05 -8.87
C VAL A 386 -20.73 20.73 -9.41
N GLN A 387 -20.65 20.55 -10.72
CA GLN A 387 -20.88 19.28 -11.40
C GLN A 387 -19.54 18.62 -11.73
N MET A 388 -19.34 17.42 -11.22
CA MET A 388 -18.19 16.58 -11.48
C MET A 388 -18.62 15.32 -12.23
N LYS A 389 -17.92 15.00 -13.30
CA LYS A 389 -18.05 13.72 -14.01
C LYS A 389 -16.71 13.02 -14.05
N VAL A 390 -16.66 11.80 -13.54
CA VAL A 390 -15.45 10.97 -13.50
C VAL A 390 -15.63 9.75 -14.36
N TYR A 391 -14.71 9.55 -15.30
CA TYR A 391 -14.72 8.45 -16.26
C TYR A 391 -13.34 7.79 -16.30
N ASN A 392 -13.22 6.74 -15.49
CA ASN A 392 -12.05 5.88 -15.46
C ASN A 392 -12.48 4.46 -15.86
N VAL A 393 -11.60 3.71 -16.50
CA VAL A 393 -11.87 2.38 -17.04
C VAL A 393 -10.85 1.39 -16.48
N MET A 394 -11.36 0.27 -16.00
CA MET A 394 -10.54 -0.87 -15.56
C MET A 394 -9.90 -1.54 -16.77
N LYS A 395 -8.61 -1.83 -16.70
CA LYS A 395 -7.84 -2.51 -17.75
C LYS A 395 -6.96 -3.59 -17.12
N PRO A 396 -6.99 -4.83 -17.64
CA PRO A 396 -6.03 -5.85 -17.26
C PRO A 396 -4.65 -5.47 -17.82
N ILE A 397 -3.65 -5.44 -16.95
CA ILE A 397 -2.27 -5.10 -17.27
C ILE A 397 -1.37 -6.25 -16.82
N LEU A 398 -0.38 -6.57 -17.66
CA LEU A 398 0.72 -7.45 -17.25
C LEU A 398 1.76 -6.64 -16.50
N LEU A 399 1.90 -6.91 -15.21
CA LEU A 399 2.93 -6.35 -14.34
C LEU A 399 4.19 -7.19 -14.44
N ASN A 400 5.35 -6.55 -14.47
CA ASN A 400 6.64 -7.25 -14.51
C ASN A 400 7.49 -6.87 -13.30
N ASN A 401 7.55 -7.75 -12.31
CA ASN A 401 8.47 -7.63 -11.19
C ASN A 401 9.81 -8.25 -11.58
N ILE A 402 10.91 -7.54 -11.32
CA ILE A 402 12.25 -7.98 -11.69
C ILE A 402 13.01 -8.36 -10.44
N PHE A 403 13.54 -9.59 -10.41
CA PHE A 403 14.23 -10.17 -9.26
C PHE A 403 15.69 -10.47 -9.59
N SER A 404 16.56 -10.28 -8.60
CA SER A 404 17.94 -10.73 -8.64
C SER A 404 18.39 -11.15 -7.24
N SER A 405 19.17 -12.23 -7.13
CA SER A 405 19.53 -12.81 -5.84
C SER A 405 21.00 -13.16 -5.71
N LEU A 406 21.48 -13.07 -4.47
CA LEU A 406 22.76 -13.61 -4.00
C LEU A 406 22.46 -14.64 -2.91
N VAL A 407 22.88 -15.88 -3.11
CA VAL A 407 22.57 -17.01 -2.24
C VAL A 407 23.42 -16.95 -0.98
N GLY A 408 22.75 -17.09 0.17
CA GLY A 408 23.40 -17.17 1.47
C GLY A 408 24.23 -18.44 1.62
N ARG A 409 25.38 -18.34 2.30
CA ARG A 409 26.27 -19.50 2.49
C ARG A 409 25.88 -20.40 3.66
N VAL A 410 25.19 -19.87 4.66
CA VAL A 410 24.84 -20.60 5.90
C VAL A 410 23.35 -20.88 5.96
N GLU A 411 22.53 -19.85 5.68
CA GLU A 411 21.07 -19.89 5.73
C GLU A 411 20.50 -19.43 4.37
N PRO A 412 20.67 -20.24 3.30
CA PRO A 412 20.23 -19.86 1.94
C PRO A 412 18.71 -19.71 1.81
N ASP A 413 17.95 -20.31 2.71
CA ASP A 413 16.49 -20.28 2.82
C ASP A 413 15.95 -19.03 3.54
N GLN A 414 16.83 -18.25 4.20
CA GLN A 414 16.45 -17.00 4.84
C GLN A 414 16.77 -15.82 3.93
N TYR A 415 15.77 -15.01 3.60
CA TYR A 415 15.89 -13.91 2.66
C TYR A 415 15.88 -12.55 3.36
N ILE A 416 16.78 -11.67 2.93
CA ILE A 416 16.70 -10.23 3.17
C ILE A 416 16.29 -9.58 1.85
N ILE A 417 15.09 -9.02 1.82
CA ILE A 417 14.49 -8.46 0.61
C ILE A 417 14.71 -6.96 0.56
N LEU A 418 15.29 -6.48 -0.54
CA LEU A 418 15.53 -5.09 -0.85
C LEU A 418 14.69 -4.73 -2.08
N GLY A 419 13.60 -4.00 -1.86
CA GLY A 419 12.63 -3.67 -2.90
C GLY A 419 12.58 -2.18 -3.24
N ALA A 420 12.37 -1.82 -4.50
CA ALA A 420 12.07 -0.46 -4.92
C ALA A 420 10.94 -0.42 -5.97
N GLN A 421 10.06 0.57 -5.86
CA GLN A 421 9.03 0.88 -6.87
C GLN A 421 9.69 1.42 -8.14
N ARG A 422 9.28 0.90 -9.30
CA ARG A 422 9.73 1.35 -10.62
C ARG A 422 8.71 2.20 -11.35
N ASP A 423 7.43 1.90 -11.25
CA ASP A 423 6.39 2.63 -11.99
C ASP A 423 6.17 4.04 -11.42
N SER A 424 5.70 4.94 -12.29
CA SER A 424 5.26 6.26 -11.88
C SER A 424 4.25 6.82 -12.87
N LEU A 425 3.16 7.41 -12.36
CA LEU A 425 2.15 8.12 -13.16
C LEU A 425 2.73 9.36 -13.87
N GLY A 426 3.72 10.01 -13.26
CA GLY A 426 4.50 11.11 -13.85
C GLY A 426 5.94 10.70 -14.16
N PRO A 427 6.86 11.66 -14.38
CA PRO A 427 8.27 11.35 -14.62
C PRO A 427 8.97 10.63 -13.46
N GLY A 428 8.47 10.71 -12.23
CA GLY A 428 8.89 9.78 -11.17
C GLY A 428 10.32 9.92 -10.66
N ALA A 429 11.04 11.03 -10.89
CA ALA A 429 12.43 11.20 -10.46
C ALA A 429 12.66 10.85 -8.99
N VAL A 430 11.79 11.35 -8.11
CA VAL A 430 11.83 11.06 -6.66
C VAL A 430 11.00 9.82 -6.33
N LYS A 431 9.79 9.70 -6.88
CA LYS A 431 8.82 8.63 -6.55
C LYS A 431 9.37 7.22 -6.84
N SER A 432 10.06 7.05 -7.97
CA SER A 432 10.58 5.76 -8.44
C SER A 432 12.10 5.82 -8.72
N GLY A 433 12.59 6.92 -9.30
CA GLY A 433 13.96 7.04 -9.78
C GLY A 433 15.01 6.90 -8.69
N VAL A 434 14.91 7.65 -7.59
CA VAL A 434 15.87 7.59 -6.47
C VAL A 434 15.91 6.19 -5.85
N GLY A 435 14.74 5.58 -5.58
CA GLY A 435 14.67 4.24 -5.00
C GLY A 435 15.28 3.18 -5.91
N THR A 436 14.97 3.24 -7.21
CA THR A 436 15.53 2.32 -8.21
C THR A 436 17.04 2.51 -8.37
N ALA A 437 17.53 3.75 -8.38
CA ALA A 437 18.97 4.03 -8.48
C ALA A 437 19.74 3.46 -7.27
N ILE A 438 19.21 3.65 -6.06
CA ILE A 438 19.79 3.07 -4.84
C ILE A 438 19.76 1.54 -4.91
N LEU A 439 18.65 0.95 -5.35
CA LEU A 439 18.53 -0.52 -5.51
C LEU A 439 19.61 -1.07 -6.44
N LEU A 440 19.80 -0.45 -7.61
CA LEU A 440 20.80 -0.87 -8.59
C LEU A 440 22.23 -0.71 -8.07
N GLU A 441 22.53 0.38 -7.36
CA GLU A 441 23.84 0.61 -6.76
C GLU A 441 24.15 -0.35 -5.60
N LEU A 442 23.14 -0.67 -4.79
CA LEU A 442 23.28 -1.68 -3.74
C LEU A 442 23.54 -3.05 -4.36
N ALA A 443 22.79 -3.44 -5.40
CA ALA A 443 22.99 -4.69 -6.12
C ALA A 443 24.41 -4.77 -6.72
N ARG A 444 24.90 -3.70 -7.36
CA ARG A 444 26.26 -3.62 -7.90
C ARG A 444 27.33 -3.74 -6.80
N SER A 445 27.13 -3.05 -5.69
CA SER A 445 28.05 -3.04 -4.56
C SER A 445 28.14 -4.41 -3.90
N PHE A 446 27.00 -5.02 -3.53
CA PHE A 446 26.98 -6.35 -2.90
C PHE A 446 27.54 -7.43 -3.81
N SER A 447 27.18 -7.45 -5.09
CA SER A 447 27.72 -8.42 -6.05
C SER A 447 29.24 -8.29 -6.23
N THR A 448 29.78 -7.07 -6.17
CA THR A 448 31.23 -6.82 -6.18
C THR A 448 31.90 -7.24 -4.87
N MET A 449 31.26 -7.00 -3.72
CA MET A 449 31.76 -7.48 -2.43
C MET A 449 31.84 -9.01 -2.42
N VAL A 450 30.83 -9.71 -2.95
CA VAL A 450 30.81 -11.17 -3.04
C VAL A 450 31.97 -11.68 -3.89
N LYS A 451 32.23 -11.06 -5.04
CA LYS A 451 33.42 -11.34 -5.85
C LYS A 451 34.75 -11.13 -5.10
N LYS A 452 34.78 -10.21 -4.13
CA LYS A 452 35.97 -9.90 -3.31
C LYS A 452 36.06 -10.73 -2.03
N GLY A 453 35.25 -11.77 -1.87
CA GLY A 453 35.32 -12.73 -0.76
C GLY A 453 34.27 -12.52 0.33
N PHE A 454 33.38 -11.53 0.22
CA PHE A 454 32.22 -11.44 1.11
C PHE A 454 31.28 -12.63 0.86
N SER A 455 30.97 -13.39 1.91
CA SER A 455 29.97 -14.46 1.85
C SER A 455 28.78 -14.05 2.72
N PRO A 456 27.63 -13.65 2.14
CA PRO A 456 26.47 -13.31 2.94
C PRO A 456 25.98 -14.56 3.68
N ARG A 457 25.62 -14.42 4.96
CA ARG A 457 25.09 -15.53 5.77
C ARG A 457 23.74 -16.00 5.22
N ARG A 458 22.86 -15.03 4.95
CA ARG A 458 21.49 -15.17 4.43
C ARG A 458 21.43 -14.73 2.97
N SER A 459 20.44 -15.22 2.25
CA SER A 459 20.22 -14.82 0.86
C SER A 459 19.76 -13.36 0.78
N LEU A 460 20.31 -12.61 -0.17
CA LEU A 460 19.88 -11.24 -0.48
C LEU A 460 19.02 -11.29 -1.74
N LEU A 461 17.82 -10.70 -1.69
CA LEU A 461 16.90 -10.62 -2.82
C LEU A 461 16.64 -9.16 -3.18
N PHE A 462 17.07 -8.73 -4.36
CA PHE A 462 16.83 -7.40 -4.91
C PHE A 462 15.61 -7.44 -5.83
N VAL A 463 14.65 -6.53 -5.61
CA VAL A 463 13.38 -6.54 -6.34
C VAL A 463 13.00 -5.17 -6.85
N SER A 464 12.70 -5.08 -8.13
CA SER A 464 12.07 -3.92 -8.76
C SER A 464 10.58 -4.19 -8.97
N TRP A 465 9.75 -3.52 -8.18
CA TRP A 465 8.29 -3.68 -8.16
C TRP A 465 7.59 -2.82 -9.20
N ASP A 466 6.52 -3.35 -9.78
CA ASP A 466 5.60 -2.63 -10.66
C ASP A 466 4.28 -2.27 -9.94
N ALA A 467 3.52 -1.33 -10.49
CA ALA A 467 2.22 -0.86 -9.98
C ALA A 467 2.18 -0.43 -8.50
N GLY A 468 3.23 0.24 -8.02
CA GLY A 468 3.28 0.93 -6.74
C GLY A 468 2.31 2.11 -6.62
N ASP A 469 2.14 2.90 -7.69
CA ASP A 469 1.23 4.06 -7.68
C ASP A 469 -0.26 3.67 -7.59
N PHE A 470 -0.54 2.38 -7.73
CA PHE A 470 -1.85 1.76 -7.65
C PHE A 470 -2.08 1.02 -6.31
N GLY A 471 -1.33 1.37 -5.26
CA GLY A 471 -1.44 0.73 -3.95
C GLY A 471 -0.56 -0.51 -3.83
N ASN A 472 0.72 -0.42 -4.27
CA ASN A 472 1.71 -1.49 -4.13
C ASN A 472 1.25 -2.84 -4.71
N VAL A 473 0.56 -2.81 -5.86
CA VAL A 473 -0.04 -4.01 -6.44
C VAL A 473 1.02 -5.07 -6.70
N GLY A 474 2.09 -4.76 -7.45
CA GLY A 474 3.10 -5.76 -7.79
C GLY A 474 3.75 -6.44 -6.58
N ALA A 475 4.00 -5.70 -5.50
CA ALA A 475 4.59 -6.26 -4.27
C ALA A 475 3.57 -7.10 -3.46
N THR A 476 2.34 -6.62 -3.36
CA THR A 476 1.28 -7.29 -2.59
C THR A 476 0.88 -8.60 -3.26
N GLU A 477 0.69 -8.59 -4.58
CA GLU A 477 0.37 -9.80 -5.35
C GLU A 477 1.45 -10.88 -5.21
N TRP A 478 2.72 -10.46 -5.21
CA TRP A 478 3.84 -11.38 -4.99
C TRP A 478 3.79 -12.02 -3.58
N LEU A 479 3.53 -11.21 -2.54
CA LEU A 479 3.38 -11.73 -1.18
C LEU A 479 2.22 -12.71 -1.06
N GLU A 480 1.10 -12.42 -1.72
CA GLU A 480 -0.06 -13.32 -1.75
C GLU A 480 0.26 -14.63 -2.47
N VAL A 481 0.99 -14.60 -3.60
CA VAL A 481 1.45 -15.82 -4.29
C VAL A 481 2.33 -16.65 -3.37
N CYS A 482 3.32 -16.02 -2.73
CA CYS A 482 4.23 -16.71 -1.84
C CYS A 482 3.54 -17.32 -0.62
N PHE A 483 2.48 -16.70 -0.11
CA PHE A 483 1.72 -17.20 1.04
C PHE A 483 0.76 -18.34 0.68
N PHE A 484 0.15 -18.33 -0.52
CA PHE A 484 -0.82 -19.35 -0.92
C PHE A 484 -0.19 -20.61 -1.51
N PHE A 485 0.97 -20.48 -2.14
CA PHE A 485 1.61 -21.59 -2.86
C PHE A 485 2.84 -22.20 -2.16
N ASN A 486 3.29 -21.63 -1.03
CA ASN A 486 4.17 -22.31 -0.06
C ASN A 486 3.36 -22.75 1.16
#